data_AF-A0A2T9WKB2-F1
#
_entry.id   AF-A0A2T9WKB2-F1
#
_cell.length_a   1.000
_cell.length_b   1.000
_cell.length_c   1.000
_cell.angle_alpha   90.00
_cell.angle_beta   90.00
_cell.angle_gamma   90.00
#
_symmetry.space_group_name_H-M   'P 1'
#
loop_
_entity.id
_entity.type
_entity.pdbx_description
1 polymer ?
#
loop_
_entity_poly.entity_id
_entity_poly.type
_entity_poly.pdbx_seq_one_letter_code
_entity_poly.pdbx_strand_id
1 'polypeptide(L)'
;MGIFSIFGGSNKSNYYNYLLNFYRGFSFTHHLQYRQKSEGFQVMARYGPHPWPGIKVHTPLSDKIYNVLMDKNFQDMMINGKIDGFKIFKDPDPKQVTFYISFHSIPGYKELLHIFRAHGIDVKPNLQVHRDKSGSYVLLNRMYIADNIYVRYSIDFYGEKRDHPKIDDSMWRSAEDHGHPQIWAVSRSYLLNHLYNLNYKDPSHIITFLSLKDFNGILVPIPNIILSLSSNKLITYNIYKGGIIEYDLYADVNAISDHPEERLRAFLE
;
A
#
# COMPACT_ATOMS: atom_id res chain seq x y z
N MET A 1 -27.10 -19.78 -18.91
CA MET A 1 -27.08 -18.69 -19.91
C MET A 1 -25.92 -17.78 -19.57
N GLY A 2 -24.89 -17.75 -20.41
CA GLY A 2 -23.62 -17.07 -20.12
C GLY A 2 -23.72 -15.56 -20.30
N ILE A 3 -23.21 -14.80 -19.33
CA ILE A 3 -23.19 -13.33 -19.28
C ILE A 3 -22.03 -12.76 -20.15
N PHE A 4 -21.27 -13.61 -20.84
CA PHE A 4 -20.05 -13.23 -21.55
C PHE A 4 -20.25 -12.54 -22.92
N SER A 5 -21.47 -12.22 -23.34
CA SER A 5 -21.73 -11.62 -24.66
C SER A 5 -22.05 -10.12 -24.66
N ILE A 6 -22.01 -9.42 -23.51
CA ILE A 6 -22.47 -8.01 -23.45
C ILE A 6 -21.37 -7.00 -23.86
N PHE A 7 -20.09 -7.40 -23.93
CA PHE A 7 -19.01 -6.45 -24.19
C PHE A 7 -18.20 -6.85 -25.43
N GLY A 8 -18.62 -6.35 -26.59
CA GLY A 8 -17.73 -6.20 -27.75
C GLY A 8 -16.56 -5.28 -27.40
N GLY A 9 -15.37 -5.57 -27.95
CA GLY A 9 -14.07 -4.99 -27.59
C GLY A 9 -13.87 -3.48 -27.79
N SER A 10 -14.93 -2.68 -27.90
CA SER A 10 -14.88 -1.24 -28.15
C SER A 10 -15.46 -0.35 -27.03
N ASN A 11 -15.92 -0.88 -25.89
CA ASN A 11 -16.67 -0.09 -24.90
C ASN A 11 -15.98 0.11 -23.52
N LYS A 12 -14.65 0.27 -23.49
CA LYS A 12 -13.84 0.53 -22.28
C LYS A 12 -14.30 1.76 -21.48
N SER A 13 -14.89 2.75 -22.17
CA SER A 13 -15.49 3.96 -21.59
C SER A 13 -16.63 3.67 -20.58
N ASN A 14 -17.30 2.50 -20.67
CA ASN A 14 -18.48 2.21 -19.87
C ASN A 14 -18.21 1.34 -18.62
N TYR A 15 -16.98 0.89 -18.38
CA TYR A 15 -16.66 0.07 -17.19
C TYR A 15 -16.99 0.78 -15.89
N TYR A 16 -16.67 2.08 -15.79
CA TYR A 16 -16.95 2.86 -14.59
C TYR A 16 -18.44 2.86 -14.24
N ASN A 17 -19.32 3.17 -15.21
CA ASN A 17 -20.76 3.26 -14.95
C ASN A 17 -21.36 1.88 -14.64
N TYR A 18 -20.87 0.83 -15.30
CA TYR A 18 -21.30 -0.52 -14.98
C TYR A 18 -20.93 -0.91 -13.55
N LEU A 19 -19.66 -0.73 -13.17
CA LEU A 19 -19.17 -1.03 -11.83
C LEU A 19 -19.87 -0.17 -10.78
N LEU A 20 -20.11 1.10 -11.06
CA LEU A 20 -20.88 2.01 -10.20
C LEU A 20 -22.26 1.44 -9.87
N ASN A 21 -23.02 1.04 -10.91
CA ASN A 21 -24.37 0.52 -10.74
C ASN A 21 -24.37 -0.87 -10.08
N PHE A 22 -23.47 -1.75 -10.51
CA PHE A 22 -23.29 -3.09 -9.94
C PHE A 22 -22.98 -3.00 -8.45
N TYR A 23 -21.95 -2.24 -8.07
CA TYR A 23 -21.52 -2.14 -6.67
C TYR A 23 -22.48 -1.37 -5.78
N ARG A 24 -23.27 -0.45 -6.33
CA ARG A 24 -24.38 0.16 -5.57
C ARG A 24 -25.39 -0.90 -5.13
N GLY A 25 -25.80 -1.79 -6.04
CA GLY A 25 -26.72 -2.90 -5.73
C GLY A 25 -26.08 -3.97 -4.85
N PHE A 26 -24.89 -4.45 -5.24
CA PHE A 26 -24.13 -5.44 -4.49
C PHE A 26 -23.87 -5.02 -3.05
N SER A 27 -23.48 -3.77 -2.82
CA SER A 27 -23.22 -3.26 -1.46
C SER A 27 -24.50 -3.24 -0.62
N PHE A 28 -25.64 -2.89 -1.22
CA PHE A 28 -26.93 -2.93 -0.53
C PHE A 28 -27.30 -4.36 -0.13
N THR A 29 -27.15 -5.33 -1.04
CA THR A 29 -27.47 -6.74 -0.79
C THR A 29 -26.58 -7.38 0.27
N HIS A 30 -25.30 -7.01 0.31
CA HIS A 30 -24.30 -7.63 1.18
C HIS A 30 -23.88 -6.77 2.37
N HIS A 31 -24.64 -5.72 2.67
CA HIS A 31 -24.40 -4.80 3.80
C HIS A 31 -22.99 -4.17 3.81
N LEU A 32 -22.42 -3.92 2.62
CA LEU A 32 -21.17 -3.18 2.47
C LEU A 32 -21.45 -1.67 2.46
N GLN A 33 -20.46 -0.88 2.86
CA GLN A 33 -20.60 0.57 2.83
C GLN A 33 -20.26 1.13 1.46
N TYR A 34 -21.28 1.53 0.72
CA TYR A 34 -21.13 2.26 -0.53
C TYR A 34 -21.12 3.77 -0.28
N ARG A 35 -20.14 4.47 -0.85
CA ARG A 35 -20.12 5.95 -0.88
C ARG A 35 -19.77 6.43 -2.28
N GLN A 36 -20.60 7.30 -2.82
CA GLN A 36 -20.34 8.01 -4.07
C GLN A 36 -20.07 9.48 -3.75
N LYS A 37 -18.96 10.00 -4.25
CA LYS A 37 -18.53 11.40 -4.10
C LYS A 37 -18.20 11.99 -5.48
N SER A 38 -17.83 13.27 -5.52
CA SER A 38 -17.48 13.94 -6.78
C SER A 38 -16.29 13.28 -7.48
N GLU A 39 -15.30 12.83 -6.70
CA GLU A 39 -14.06 12.24 -7.22
C GLU A 39 -14.17 10.77 -7.65
N GLY A 40 -15.31 10.11 -7.42
CA GLY A 40 -15.45 8.67 -7.67
C GLY A 40 -16.44 7.98 -6.74
N PHE A 41 -16.38 6.64 -6.69
CA PHE A 41 -17.11 5.85 -5.71
C PHE A 41 -16.18 4.89 -4.97
N GLN A 42 -16.58 4.49 -3.77
CA GLN A 42 -15.86 3.53 -2.96
C GLN A 42 -16.83 2.54 -2.31
N VAL A 43 -16.34 1.33 -2.10
CA VAL A 43 -17.02 0.25 -1.37
C VAL A 43 -16.11 -0.19 -0.25
N MET A 44 -16.60 -0.13 0.99
CA MET A 44 -15.86 -0.57 2.17
C MET A 44 -16.52 -1.79 2.79
N ALA A 45 -15.72 -2.84 3.02
CA ALA A 45 -16.14 -4.06 3.71
C ALA A 45 -16.00 -3.96 5.24
N ARG A 46 -15.21 -2.99 5.71
CA ARG A 46 -15.10 -2.67 7.14
C ARG A 46 -15.26 -1.18 7.39
N TYR A 47 -15.82 -0.89 8.57
CA TYR A 47 -15.80 0.41 9.22
C TYR A 47 -15.48 0.19 10.70
N GLY A 48 -14.70 1.08 11.29
CA GLY A 48 -13.99 0.85 12.55
C GLY A 48 -13.12 2.06 12.88
N PRO A 49 -12.60 2.15 14.11
CA PRO A 49 -11.90 3.35 14.57
C PRO A 49 -10.67 3.64 13.69
N HIS A 50 -10.55 4.89 13.28
CA HIS A 50 -9.40 5.44 12.56
C HIS A 50 -8.27 5.76 13.53
N PRO A 51 -7.00 5.79 13.09
CA PRO A 51 -6.50 5.66 11.71
C PRO A 51 -6.33 4.21 11.24
N TRP A 52 -6.36 3.99 9.91
CA TRP A 52 -6.11 2.67 9.30
C TRP A 52 -4.78 2.63 8.55
N PRO A 53 -3.69 2.24 9.21
CA PRO A 53 -2.43 2.01 8.53
C PRO A 53 -2.43 0.69 7.78
N GLY A 54 -1.70 0.66 6.66
CA GLY A 54 -1.55 -0.54 5.84
C GLY A 54 -0.95 -0.22 4.49
N ILE A 55 -1.44 -0.89 3.46
CA ILE A 55 -1.05 -0.69 2.08
C ILE A 55 -2.24 -0.29 1.20
N LYS A 56 -1.93 0.44 0.13
CA LYS A 56 -2.83 0.74 -0.98
C LYS A 56 -2.25 0.11 -2.23
N VAL A 57 -3.08 -0.61 -2.98
CA VAL A 57 -2.73 -1.13 -4.31
C VAL A 57 -3.42 -0.26 -5.34
N HIS A 58 -2.64 0.35 -6.22
CA HIS A 58 -3.13 1.28 -7.23
C HIS A 58 -2.94 0.70 -8.62
N THR A 59 -3.93 0.92 -9.48
CA THR A 59 -3.95 0.38 -10.84
C THR A 59 -4.91 1.16 -11.73
N PRO A 60 -4.62 1.32 -13.03
CA PRO A 60 -5.62 1.76 -13.98
C PRO A 60 -6.76 0.73 -14.11
N LEU A 61 -7.97 1.22 -14.35
CA LEU A 61 -9.15 0.42 -14.68
C LEU A 61 -9.01 -0.14 -16.10
N SER A 62 -8.24 -1.21 -16.21
CA SER A 62 -8.07 -2.01 -17.43
C SER A 62 -9.10 -3.13 -17.52
N ASP A 63 -9.18 -3.80 -18.67
CA ASP A 63 -10.05 -4.97 -18.89
C ASP A 63 -9.78 -6.07 -17.84
N LYS A 64 -8.49 -6.29 -17.49
CA LYS A 64 -8.10 -7.26 -16.45
C LYS A 64 -8.59 -6.84 -15.08
N ILE A 65 -8.47 -5.57 -14.71
CA ILE A 65 -8.94 -5.06 -13.42
C ILE A 65 -10.46 -5.05 -13.34
N TYR A 66 -11.16 -4.72 -14.43
CA TYR A 66 -12.61 -4.88 -14.52
C TYR A 66 -13.01 -6.34 -14.24
N ASN A 67 -12.34 -7.31 -14.87
CA ASN A 67 -12.60 -8.73 -14.63
C ASN A 67 -12.30 -9.14 -13.20
N VAL A 68 -11.24 -8.62 -12.57
CA VAL A 68 -10.95 -8.85 -11.14
C VAL A 68 -12.10 -8.33 -10.26
N LEU A 69 -12.61 -7.13 -10.52
CA LEU A 69 -13.72 -6.57 -9.74
C LEU A 69 -15.02 -7.37 -9.94
N MET A 70 -15.24 -7.90 -11.15
CA MET A 70 -16.38 -8.78 -11.45
C MET A 70 -16.19 -10.24 -11.00
N ASP A 71 -14.99 -10.61 -10.54
CA ASP A 71 -14.69 -11.96 -10.08
C ASP A 71 -15.45 -12.31 -8.80
N LYS A 72 -16.02 -13.51 -8.75
CA LYS A 72 -16.79 -13.98 -7.60
C LYS A 72 -15.91 -14.13 -6.36
N ASN A 73 -14.67 -14.59 -6.49
CA ASN A 73 -13.75 -14.72 -5.36
C ASN A 73 -13.38 -13.33 -4.81
N PHE A 74 -13.25 -12.32 -5.66
CA PHE A 74 -13.03 -10.94 -5.20
C PHE A 74 -14.26 -10.40 -4.45
N GLN A 75 -15.45 -10.65 -4.98
CA GLN A 75 -16.71 -10.30 -4.32
C GLN A 75 -16.86 -11.01 -2.97
N ASP A 76 -16.52 -12.29 -2.89
CA ASP A 76 -16.51 -13.06 -1.64
C ASP A 76 -15.46 -12.52 -0.65
N MET A 77 -14.28 -12.08 -1.12
CA MET A 77 -13.31 -11.38 -0.29
C MET A 77 -13.88 -10.10 0.32
N MET A 78 -14.63 -9.31 -0.47
CA MET A 78 -15.30 -8.10 -0.01
C MET A 78 -16.40 -8.42 1.02
N ILE A 79 -17.26 -9.41 0.74
CA ILE A 79 -18.35 -9.82 1.66
C ILE A 79 -17.78 -10.27 3.01
N ASN A 80 -16.68 -11.02 2.99
CA ASN A 80 -16.06 -11.56 4.19
C ASN A 80 -15.07 -10.59 4.87
N GLY A 81 -14.94 -9.35 4.37
CA GLY A 81 -14.05 -8.35 4.96
C GLY A 81 -12.57 -8.75 4.95
N LYS A 82 -12.15 -9.54 3.97
CA LYS A 82 -10.75 -9.98 3.82
C LYS A 82 -9.84 -8.86 3.31
N ILE A 83 -10.41 -7.87 2.64
CA ILE A 83 -9.80 -6.56 2.36
C ILE A 83 -10.73 -5.47 2.87
N ASP A 84 -10.22 -4.27 3.14
CA ASP A 84 -11.02 -3.21 3.76
C ASP A 84 -11.94 -2.53 2.76
N GLY A 85 -11.55 -2.50 1.49
CA GLY A 85 -12.39 -2.00 0.41
C GLY A 85 -11.63 -1.59 -0.84
N PHE A 86 -12.32 -0.88 -1.73
CA PHE A 86 -11.69 -0.25 -2.88
C PHE A 86 -12.38 1.07 -3.24
N LYS A 87 -11.70 1.88 -4.04
CA LYS A 87 -12.21 3.13 -4.64
C LYS A 87 -11.91 3.13 -6.13
N ILE A 88 -12.86 3.63 -6.93
CA ILE A 88 -12.64 3.94 -8.35
C ILE A 88 -12.83 5.44 -8.55
N PHE A 89 -11.81 6.08 -9.11
CA PHE A 89 -11.81 7.51 -9.39
C PHE A 89 -12.55 7.82 -10.69
N LYS A 90 -13.34 8.90 -10.67
CA LYS A 90 -14.14 9.35 -11.82
C LYS A 90 -13.31 10.11 -12.85
N ASP A 91 -12.31 10.87 -12.43
CA ASP A 91 -11.70 11.89 -13.30
C ASP A 91 -10.51 11.41 -14.15
N PRO A 92 -9.46 10.76 -13.62
CA PRO A 92 -8.31 10.38 -14.45
C PRO A 92 -8.74 9.46 -15.59
N ASP A 93 -8.09 9.57 -16.75
CA ASP A 93 -8.26 8.64 -17.87
C ASP A 93 -6.88 8.04 -18.23
N PRO A 94 -6.67 6.72 -18.10
CA PRO A 94 -7.63 5.72 -17.60
C PRO A 94 -8.05 5.97 -16.15
N LYS A 95 -9.31 5.63 -15.82
CA LYS A 95 -9.85 5.68 -14.45
C LYS A 95 -8.91 4.90 -13.53
N GLN A 96 -8.71 5.36 -12.31
CA GLN A 96 -7.83 4.69 -11.34
C GLN A 96 -8.64 3.89 -10.34
N VAL A 97 -8.13 2.73 -9.94
CA VAL A 97 -8.66 1.88 -8.88
C VAL A 97 -7.63 1.78 -7.76
N THR A 98 -8.08 1.99 -6.53
CA THR A 98 -7.28 1.79 -5.33
C THR A 98 -7.93 0.72 -4.46
N PHE A 99 -7.21 -0.34 -4.14
CA PHE A 99 -7.60 -1.32 -3.11
C PHE A 99 -6.97 -0.92 -1.78
N TYR A 100 -7.76 -0.98 -0.71
CA TYR A 100 -7.36 -0.66 0.66
C TYR A 100 -7.15 -1.95 1.44
N ILE A 101 -5.93 -2.18 1.92
CA ILE A 101 -5.60 -3.33 2.77
C ILE A 101 -4.84 -2.84 4.02
N SER A 102 -5.56 -2.71 5.13
CA SER A 102 -5.01 -2.43 6.44
C SER A 102 -4.10 -3.59 6.88
N PHE A 103 -3.19 -3.34 7.82
CA PHE A 103 -2.33 -4.41 8.34
C PHE A 103 -3.09 -5.58 8.95
N HIS A 104 -4.31 -5.36 9.46
CA HIS A 104 -5.18 -6.43 9.98
C HIS A 104 -5.74 -7.33 8.87
N SER A 105 -5.84 -6.80 7.65
CA SER A 105 -6.39 -7.48 6.47
C SER A 105 -5.28 -7.96 5.52
N ILE A 106 -4.01 -7.93 5.97
CA ILE A 106 -2.86 -8.22 5.11
C ILE A 106 -2.86 -9.61 4.46
N PRO A 107 -3.46 -10.68 5.04
CA PRO A 107 -3.60 -11.94 4.31
C PRO A 107 -4.46 -11.81 3.06
N GLY A 108 -5.46 -10.91 3.06
CA GLY A 108 -6.28 -10.61 1.89
C GLY A 108 -5.49 -9.98 0.74
N TYR A 109 -4.35 -9.35 0.99
CA TYR A 109 -3.46 -8.90 -0.08
C TYR A 109 -2.91 -10.10 -0.88
N LYS A 110 -2.52 -11.19 -0.21
CA LYS A 110 -2.04 -12.40 -0.90
C LYS A 110 -3.14 -13.07 -1.71
N GLU A 111 -4.37 -13.09 -1.19
CA GLU A 111 -5.55 -13.56 -1.94
C GLU A 111 -5.83 -12.67 -3.17
N LEU A 112 -5.72 -11.34 -3.03
CA LEU A 112 -5.87 -10.40 -4.14
C LEU A 112 -4.83 -10.65 -5.24
N LEU A 113 -3.56 -10.90 -4.88
CA LEU A 113 -2.51 -11.25 -5.84
C LEU A 113 -2.81 -12.57 -6.57
N HIS A 114 -3.41 -13.55 -5.89
CA HIS A 114 -3.84 -14.79 -6.52
C HIS A 114 -4.93 -14.54 -7.58
N ILE A 115 -5.92 -13.69 -7.27
CA ILE A 115 -6.95 -13.29 -8.22
C ILE A 115 -6.35 -12.52 -9.40
N PHE A 116 -5.41 -11.59 -9.13
CA PHE A 116 -4.69 -10.88 -10.20
C PHE A 116 -4.03 -11.86 -11.18
N ARG A 117 -3.30 -12.87 -10.68
CA ARG A 117 -2.67 -13.90 -11.50
C ARG A 117 -3.69 -14.73 -12.29
N ALA A 118 -4.81 -15.09 -11.67
CA ALA A 118 -5.90 -15.82 -12.34
C ALA A 118 -6.50 -15.03 -13.52
N HIS A 119 -6.44 -13.68 -13.47
CA HIS A 119 -6.86 -12.77 -14.54
C HIS A 119 -5.70 -12.32 -15.45
N GLY A 120 -4.58 -13.05 -15.44
CA GLY A 120 -3.46 -12.84 -16.35
C GLY A 120 -2.64 -11.57 -16.07
N ILE A 121 -2.69 -11.05 -14.84
CA ILE A 121 -1.78 -9.98 -14.38
C ILE A 121 -0.51 -10.66 -13.88
N ASP A 122 0.62 -10.38 -14.55
CA ASP A 122 1.93 -10.92 -14.17
C ASP A 122 2.48 -10.15 -12.97
N VAL A 123 2.34 -10.74 -11.78
CA VAL A 123 2.81 -10.15 -10.52
C VAL A 123 4.29 -10.46 -10.34
N LYS A 124 5.12 -9.46 -10.66
CA LYS A 124 6.59 -9.50 -10.55
C LYS A 124 7.09 -8.15 -10.02
N PRO A 125 7.40 -8.04 -8.71
CA PRO A 125 7.84 -6.79 -8.11
C PRO A 125 9.10 -6.22 -8.76
N ASN A 126 9.03 -4.92 -9.09
CA ASN A 126 10.14 -4.13 -9.60
C ASN A 126 10.41 -2.97 -8.65
N LEU A 127 11.36 -3.19 -7.74
CA LEU A 127 11.73 -2.23 -6.70
C LEU A 127 12.87 -1.35 -7.22
N GLN A 128 12.80 -0.05 -6.93
CA GLN A 128 13.92 0.86 -7.16
C GLN A 128 14.89 0.76 -5.99
N VAL A 129 16.05 0.17 -6.24
CA VAL A 129 17.06 -0.15 -5.23
C VAL A 129 18.37 0.53 -5.56
N HIS A 130 18.99 1.10 -4.54
CA HIS A 130 20.34 1.62 -4.58
C HIS A 130 21.21 0.84 -3.60
N ARG A 131 22.44 0.58 -4.00
CA ARG A 131 23.43 -0.14 -3.19
C ARG A 131 24.78 0.52 -3.34
N ASP A 132 25.46 0.71 -2.23
CA ASP A 132 26.85 1.15 -2.19
C ASP A 132 27.60 0.42 -1.08
N LYS A 133 28.84 0.88 -0.77
CA LYS A 133 29.69 0.26 0.25
C LYS A 133 29.12 0.39 1.67
N SER A 134 28.20 1.33 1.90
CA SER A 134 27.59 1.59 3.19
C SER A 134 26.34 0.73 3.45
N GLY A 135 25.70 0.21 2.40
CA GLY A 135 24.53 -0.64 2.49
C GLY A 135 23.57 -0.46 1.31
N SER A 136 22.33 -0.92 1.50
CA SER A 136 21.25 -0.78 0.52
C SER A 136 20.13 0.12 1.02
N TYR A 137 19.42 0.74 0.07
CA TYR A 137 18.18 1.45 0.33
C TYR A 137 17.19 1.32 -0.85
N VAL A 138 15.90 1.30 -0.53
CA VAL A 138 14.80 1.00 -1.46
C VAL A 138 13.75 2.10 -1.43
N LEU A 139 13.29 2.55 -2.60
CA LEU A 139 12.24 3.58 -2.69
C LEU A 139 10.86 2.98 -2.38
N LEU A 140 10.12 3.60 -1.47
CA LEU A 140 8.79 3.16 -1.02
C LEU A 140 7.62 3.94 -1.64
N ASN A 141 7.88 5.02 -2.40
CA ASN A 141 6.84 5.91 -2.96
C ASN A 141 5.82 5.13 -3.80
N ARG A 142 6.33 4.31 -4.73
CA ARG A 142 5.55 3.41 -5.59
C ARG A 142 6.35 2.13 -5.78
N MET A 143 5.93 1.05 -5.14
CA MET A 143 6.53 -0.27 -5.29
C MET A 143 5.75 -1.02 -6.37
N TYR A 144 6.23 -0.98 -7.61
CA TYR A 144 5.55 -1.64 -8.73
C TYR A 144 5.56 -3.15 -8.54
N ILE A 145 4.39 -3.78 -8.75
CA ILE A 145 4.17 -5.23 -8.66
C ILE A 145 3.76 -5.85 -9.99
N ALA A 146 3.27 -5.04 -10.94
CA ALA A 146 3.00 -5.43 -12.32
C ALA A 146 3.02 -4.17 -13.20
N ASP A 147 2.81 -4.33 -14.51
CA ASP A 147 2.70 -3.20 -15.43
C ASP A 147 1.60 -2.22 -14.99
N ASN A 148 1.99 -0.98 -14.66
CA ASN A 148 1.13 0.08 -14.12
C ASN A 148 0.36 -0.26 -12.83
N ILE A 149 0.74 -1.33 -12.11
CA ILE A 149 0.18 -1.67 -10.80
C ILE A 149 1.27 -1.51 -9.75
N TYR A 150 1.00 -0.69 -8.73
CA TYR A 150 1.95 -0.46 -7.65
C TYR A 150 1.29 -0.51 -6.28
N VAL A 151 2.11 -0.83 -5.29
CA VAL A 151 1.77 -0.82 -3.87
C VAL A 151 2.49 0.35 -3.22
N ARG A 152 1.83 0.99 -2.26
CA ARG A 152 2.48 1.90 -1.32
C ARG A 152 1.95 1.66 0.08
N TYR A 153 2.73 2.05 1.08
CA TYR A 153 2.18 2.17 2.42
C TYR A 153 1.28 3.41 2.54
N SER A 154 0.38 3.34 3.51
CA SER A 154 -0.43 4.47 3.96
C SER A 154 -0.44 4.46 5.47
N ILE A 155 -0.15 5.61 6.06
CA ILE A 155 -0.22 5.79 7.52
C ILE A 155 -1.67 5.87 7.99
N ASP A 156 -2.53 6.39 7.12
CA ASP A 156 -3.97 6.38 7.30
C ASP A 156 -4.64 6.38 5.92
N PHE A 157 -5.71 5.62 5.75
CA PHE A 157 -6.47 5.61 4.51
C PHE A 157 -7.31 6.88 4.32
N TYR A 158 -7.64 7.58 5.42
CA TYR A 158 -8.54 8.73 5.42
C TYR A 158 -7.85 10.09 5.59
N GLY A 159 -6.56 10.10 5.95
CA GLY A 159 -5.77 11.34 6.08
C GLY A 159 -6.11 12.18 7.31
N GLU A 160 -6.63 11.53 8.36
CA GLU A 160 -6.97 12.15 9.63
C GLU A 160 -5.72 12.33 10.52
N LYS A 161 -4.68 11.51 10.28
CA LYS A 161 -3.46 11.52 11.08
C LYS A 161 -2.53 12.68 10.74
N ARG A 162 -2.23 13.53 11.74
CA ARG A 162 -1.42 14.75 11.59
C ARG A 162 -0.35 14.94 12.68
N ASP A 163 0.07 13.85 13.31
CA ASP A 163 0.93 13.88 14.50
C ASP A 163 2.31 14.52 14.25
N HIS A 164 2.82 14.44 13.02
CA HIS A 164 4.12 15.00 12.62
C HIS A 164 4.15 15.27 11.11
N PRO A 165 4.90 16.27 10.60
CA PRO A 165 4.97 16.57 9.16
C PRO A 165 5.37 15.38 8.27
N LYS A 166 6.26 14.51 8.76
CA LYS A 166 6.67 13.27 8.05
C LYS A 166 5.65 12.12 8.11
N ILE A 167 4.64 12.25 8.96
CA ILE A 167 3.60 11.23 9.24
C ILE A 167 2.28 11.61 8.57
N ASP A 168 2.13 12.87 8.15
CA ASP A 168 0.96 13.36 7.45
C ASP A 168 0.71 12.56 6.14
N ASP A 169 -0.50 12.03 5.97
CA ASP A 169 -0.87 11.29 4.75
C ASP A 169 -0.75 12.17 3.50
N SER A 170 -0.94 13.49 3.62
CA SER A 170 -0.74 14.42 2.51
C SER A 170 0.70 14.39 1.99
N MET A 171 1.67 14.21 2.89
CA MET A 171 3.09 14.08 2.54
C MET A 171 3.35 12.76 1.79
N TRP A 172 2.78 11.65 2.27
CA TRP A 172 2.90 10.34 1.63
C TRP A 172 2.16 10.25 0.29
N ARG A 173 1.05 10.96 0.17
CA ARG A 173 0.31 11.12 -1.09
C ARG A 173 1.09 12.00 -2.07
N SER A 174 1.73 13.08 -1.62
CA SER A 174 2.62 13.87 -2.47
C SER A 174 3.83 13.04 -2.94
N ALA A 175 4.42 12.23 -2.06
CA ALA A 175 5.50 11.31 -2.40
C ALA A 175 5.08 10.34 -3.51
N GLU A 176 3.87 9.81 -3.41
CA GLU A 176 3.26 9.01 -4.46
C GLU A 176 3.07 9.82 -5.75
N ASP A 177 2.35 10.94 -5.71
CA ASP A 177 1.86 11.65 -6.90
C ASP A 177 2.98 12.35 -7.67
N HIS A 178 3.93 12.94 -6.95
CA HIS A 178 4.97 13.82 -7.49
C HIS A 178 6.38 13.22 -7.37
N GLY A 179 6.54 12.05 -6.74
CA GLY A 179 7.85 11.49 -6.43
C GLY A 179 8.58 12.20 -5.28
N HIS A 180 7.94 13.19 -4.63
CA HIS A 180 8.54 14.00 -3.58
C HIS A 180 7.60 14.22 -2.38
N PRO A 181 8.09 14.03 -1.14
CA PRO A 181 9.45 13.60 -0.79
C PRO A 181 9.73 12.14 -1.20
N GLN A 182 11.00 11.78 -1.28
CA GLN A 182 11.39 10.38 -1.47
C GLN A 182 11.35 9.65 -0.13
N ILE A 183 10.66 8.51 -0.07
CA ILE A 183 10.54 7.68 1.11
C ILE A 183 11.48 6.50 0.94
N TRP A 184 12.54 6.45 1.74
CA TRP A 184 13.59 5.45 1.65
C TRP A 184 13.49 4.44 2.79
N ALA A 185 13.48 3.15 2.46
CA ALA A 185 13.78 2.08 3.41
C ALA A 185 15.27 1.77 3.35
N VAL A 186 16.02 2.15 4.38
CA VAL A 186 17.45 1.87 4.48
C VAL A 186 17.71 0.57 5.23
N SER A 187 18.77 -0.12 4.85
CA SER A 187 19.32 -1.27 5.56
C SER A 187 19.94 -0.86 6.90
N ARG A 188 20.06 -1.81 7.82
CA ARG A 188 20.78 -1.62 9.09
C ARG A 188 22.22 -1.19 8.88
N SER A 189 22.94 -1.84 7.96
CA SER A 189 24.31 -1.48 7.57
C SER A 189 24.40 -0.03 7.12
N TYR A 190 23.47 0.44 6.28
CA TYR A 190 23.41 1.84 5.85
C TYR A 190 23.24 2.80 7.04
N LEU A 191 22.35 2.48 7.98
CA LEU A 191 22.16 3.29 9.18
C LEU A 191 23.44 3.38 10.00
N LEU A 192 24.09 2.24 10.29
CA LEU A 192 25.30 2.18 11.11
C LEU A 192 26.45 2.99 10.49
N ASN A 193 26.61 2.93 9.17
CA ASN A 193 27.64 3.70 8.47
C ASN A 193 27.36 5.21 8.42
N HIS A 194 26.11 5.63 8.56
CA HIS A 194 25.68 7.02 8.41
C HIS A 194 25.16 7.68 9.69
N LEU A 195 25.29 7.06 10.87
CA LEU A 195 24.63 7.54 12.10
C LEU A 195 24.84 9.04 12.39
N TYR A 196 26.04 9.56 12.19
CA TYR A 196 26.34 10.96 12.49
C TYR A 196 26.03 11.93 11.36
N ASN A 197 25.82 11.42 10.14
CA ASN A 197 25.67 12.22 8.92
C ASN A 197 24.35 11.97 8.19
N LEU A 198 23.48 11.13 8.73
CA LEU A 198 22.17 10.84 8.15
C LEU A 198 21.34 12.12 8.21
N ASN A 199 21.08 12.71 7.05
CA ASN A 199 20.26 13.93 6.96
C ASN A 199 18.77 13.61 7.09
N TYR A 200 18.37 13.03 8.22
CA TYR A 200 16.98 12.67 8.47
C TYR A 200 16.08 13.91 8.57
N LYS A 201 16.61 15.12 8.82
CA LYS A 201 15.81 16.34 8.94
C LYS A 201 15.41 16.94 7.60
N ASP A 202 16.01 16.48 6.50
CA ASP A 202 15.68 16.95 5.16
C ASP A 202 14.20 16.69 4.83
N PRO A 203 13.40 17.72 4.52
CA PRO A 203 12.01 17.54 4.16
C PRO A 203 11.82 16.87 2.79
N SER A 204 12.86 16.81 1.93
CA SER A 204 12.80 16.12 0.64
C SER A 204 12.94 14.60 0.75
N HIS A 205 13.34 14.09 1.93
CA HIS A 205 13.54 12.68 2.19
C HIS A 205 12.89 12.22 3.50
N ILE A 206 12.09 11.16 3.43
CA ILE A 206 11.60 10.45 4.61
C ILE A 206 12.43 9.16 4.74
N ILE A 207 13.36 9.17 5.68
CA ILE A 207 14.19 7.99 5.97
C ILE A 207 13.46 7.05 6.93
N THR A 208 13.39 5.78 6.56
CA THR A 208 12.75 4.70 7.31
C THR A 208 13.66 3.47 7.36
N PHE A 209 13.42 2.55 8.29
CA PHE A 209 13.88 1.17 8.18
C PHE A 209 12.72 0.20 8.33
N LEU A 210 12.91 -1.04 7.87
CA LEU A 210 11.89 -2.07 7.94
C LEU A 210 12.10 -2.97 9.15
N SER A 211 11.08 -3.10 10.00
CA SER A 211 10.94 -4.20 10.94
C SER A 211 10.01 -5.27 10.35
N LEU A 212 10.13 -6.53 10.78
CA LEU A 212 9.23 -7.59 10.33
C LEU A 212 8.17 -7.90 11.38
N LYS A 213 6.93 -8.10 10.93
CA LYS A 213 5.81 -8.53 11.75
C LYS A 213 5.13 -9.73 11.09
N ASP A 214 4.92 -10.80 11.86
CA ASP A 214 4.20 -11.98 11.39
C ASP A 214 2.68 -11.76 11.51
N PHE A 215 1.97 -11.98 10.40
CA PHE A 215 0.52 -12.05 10.33
C PHE A 215 0.11 -13.41 9.74
N ASN A 216 -0.14 -14.39 10.61
CA ASN A 216 -0.58 -15.73 10.24
C ASN A 216 0.36 -16.42 9.22
N GLY A 217 1.68 -16.34 9.44
CA GLY A 217 2.71 -16.90 8.58
C GLY A 217 3.18 -15.96 7.47
N ILE A 218 2.58 -14.77 7.34
CA ILE A 218 3.01 -13.76 6.37
C ILE A 218 3.91 -12.76 7.09
N LEU A 219 5.20 -12.76 6.73
CA LEU A 219 6.14 -11.76 7.21
C LEU A 219 5.94 -10.45 6.46
N VAL A 220 5.47 -9.43 7.18
CA VAL A 220 5.20 -8.10 6.62
C VAL A 220 6.31 -7.12 7.02
N PRO A 221 6.98 -6.48 6.05
CA PRO A 221 7.87 -5.37 6.32
C PRO A 221 7.05 -4.13 6.74
N ILE A 222 7.37 -3.60 7.91
CA ILE A 222 6.73 -2.43 8.51
C ILE A 222 7.76 -1.29 8.56
N PRO A 223 7.53 -0.19 7.84
CA PRO A 223 8.30 1.04 7.95
C PRO A 223 8.28 1.66 9.35
N ASN A 224 9.47 2.02 9.81
CA ASN A 224 9.71 2.82 11.02
C ASN A 224 10.37 4.13 10.57
N ILE A 225 9.61 5.22 10.61
CA ILE A 225 10.06 6.53 10.12
C ILE A 225 11.00 7.15 11.15
N ILE A 226 12.22 7.50 10.76
CA ILE A 226 13.19 8.10 11.68
C ILE A 226 12.79 9.57 11.90
N LEU A 227 12.42 9.88 13.15
CA LEU A 227 12.08 11.22 13.59
C LEU A 227 13.26 11.92 14.24
N SER A 228 14.07 11.18 14.99
CA SER A 228 15.30 11.65 15.60
C SER A 228 16.32 10.52 15.74
N LEU A 229 17.59 10.89 15.78
CA LEU A 229 18.71 9.99 15.97
C LEU A 229 19.70 10.62 16.95
N SER A 230 20.24 9.80 17.85
CA SER A 230 21.37 10.10 18.72
C SER A 230 22.39 8.95 18.63
N SER A 231 23.50 9.01 19.38
CA SER A 231 24.65 8.09 19.25
C SER A 231 24.29 6.60 19.07
N ASN A 232 23.34 6.06 19.83
CA ASN A 232 22.81 4.70 19.67
C ASN A 232 21.27 4.62 19.63
N LYS A 233 20.56 5.72 19.86
CA LYS A 233 19.09 5.70 19.96
C LYS A 233 18.42 6.29 18.73
N LEU A 234 17.44 5.57 18.21
CA LEU A 234 16.53 6.01 17.16
C LEU A 234 15.16 6.28 17.77
N ILE A 235 14.66 7.50 17.63
CA ILE A 235 13.26 7.82 17.88
C ILE A 235 12.54 7.72 16.55
N THR A 236 11.61 6.80 16.47
CA THR A 236 10.93 6.45 15.24
C THR A 236 9.44 6.54 15.38
N TYR A 237 8.75 6.60 14.25
CA TYR A 237 7.33 6.37 14.18
C TYR A 237 7.04 5.05 13.47
N ASN A 238 6.44 4.11 14.18
CA ASN A 238 6.07 2.82 13.62
C ASN A 238 4.67 2.92 13.00
N ILE A 239 4.59 2.73 11.68
CA ILE A 239 3.32 2.96 10.97
C ILE A 239 2.23 1.95 11.37
N TYR A 240 2.59 0.74 11.80
CA TYR A 240 1.64 -0.26 12.26
C TYR A 240 1.06 0.05 13.65
N LYS A 241 1.92 0.33 14.64
CA LYS A 241 1.47 0.70 15.98
C LYS A 241 0.82 2.08 16.02
N GLY A 242 1.10 2.92 15.02
CA GLY A 242 0.59 4.27 14.94
C GLY A 242 1.12 5.19 16.04
N GLY A 243 2.37 5.00 16.47
CA GLY A 243 2.98 5.72 17.58
C GLY A 243 4.50 5.77 17.54
N ILE A 244 5.07 6.55 18.45
CA ILE A 244 6.51 6.72 18.60
C ILE A 244 7.12 5.52 19.34
N ILE A 245 8.22 5.00 18.82
CA ILE A 245 9.00 3.92 19.41
C ILE A 245 10.47 4.33 19.46
N GLU A 246 11.12 4.07 20.59
CA GLU A 246 12.56 4.16 20.74
C GLU A 246 13.21 2.81 20.43
N TYR A 247 14.27 2.82 19.63
CA TYR A 247 15.12 1.66 19.35
C TYR A 247 16.56 1.96 19.75
N ASP A 248 17.25 0.97 20.30
CA ASP A 248 18.71 0.98 20.45
C ASP A 248 19.34 0.22 19.28
N LEU A 249 20.16 0.90 18.48
CA LEU A 249 20.79 0.33 17.27
C LEU A 249 21.69 -0.89 17.53
N TYR A 250 22.25 -1.00 18.74
CA TYR A 250 23.17 -2.06 19.13
C TYR A 250 22.48 -3.17 19.93
N ALA A 251 21.40 -2.87 20.64
CA ALA A 251 20.63 -3.88 21.37
C ALA A 251 19.49 -4.49 20.51
N ASP A 252 18.83 -3.68 19.69
CA ASP A 252 17.67 -4.07 18.86
C ASP A 252 18.08 -4.48 17.44
N VAL A 253 19.29 -5.03 17.30
CA VAL A 253 19.90 -5.41 16.01
C VAL A 253 18.99 -6.28 15.16
N ASN A 254 18.25 -7.19 15.79
CA ASN A 254 17.38 -8.14 15.11
C ASN A 254 16.04 -7.53 14.68
N ALA A 255 15.69 -6.33 15.17
CA ALA A 255 14.45 -5.65 14.82
C ALA A 255 14.56 -4.82 13.53
N ILE A 256 15.77 -4.52 13.07
CA ILE A 256 16.06 -3.69 11.89
C ILE A 256 16.54 -4.59 10.74
N SER A 257 15.82 -4.60 9.62
CA SER A 257 16.22 -5.40 8.45
C SER A 257 17.51 -4.88 7.82
N ASP A 258 18.46 -5.77 7.57
CA ASP A 258 19.64 -5.49 6.73
C ASP A 258 19.39 -5.78 5.24
N HIS A 259 18.22 -6.34 4.91
CA HIS A 259 17.85 -6.85 3.60
C HIS A 259 16.52 -6.25 3.13
N PRO A 260 16.38 -4.91 3.04
CA PRO A 260 15.09 -4.27 2.77
C PRO A 260 14.49 -4.70 1.43
N GLU A 261 15.30 -4.90 0.39
CA GLU A 261 14.82 -5.35 -0.91
C GLU A 261 14.24 -6.76 -0.83
N GLU A 262 14.99 -7.72 -0.30
CA GLU A 262 14.58 -9.12 -0.27
C GLU A 262 13.30 -9.29 0.55
N ARG A 263 13.17 -8.55 1.66
CA ARG A 263 11.95 -8.55 2.48
C ARG A 263 10.75 -7.95 1.76
N LEU A 264 10.93 -6.84 1.04
CA LEU A 264 9.86 -6.24 0.26
C LEU A 264 9.44 -7.13 -0.91
N ARG A 265 10.41 -7.70 -1.65
CA ARG A 265 10.14 -8.61 -2.76
C ARG A 265 9.32 -9.82 -2.32
N ALA A 266 9.76 -10.51 -1.25
CA ALA A 266 9.03 -11.65 -0.70
C ALA A 266 7.62 -11.28 -0.20
N PHE A 267 7.44 -10.06 0.31
CA PHE A 267 6.12 -9.58 0.72
C PHE A 267 5.21 -9.23 -0.45
N LEU A 268 5.75 -8.71 -1.55
CA LEU A 268 4.99 -8.24 -2.71
C LEU A 268 4.67 -9.35 -3.74
N GLU A 269 5.30 -10.53 -3.61
CA GLU A 269 5.04 -11.75 -4.40
C GLU A 269 4.01 -12.68 -3.73
#